data_AF-A0A3Q3F8C3-F1
#
_entry.id   AF-A0A3Q3F8C3-F1
#
_cell.length_a   1.000
_cell.length_b   1.000
_cell.length_c   1.000
_cell.angle_alpha   90.00
_cell.angle_beta   90.00
_cell.angle_gamma   90.00
#
_symmetry.space_group_name_H-M   'P 1'
#
loop_
_entity.id
_entity.type
_entity.pdbx_description
1 polymer ?
#
loop_
_entity_poly.entity_id
_entity_poly.type
_entity_poly.pdbx_seq_one_letter_code
_entity_poly.pdbx_strand_id
1 'polypeptide(L)'
;LEEHCNQVMMMKYGQLVNLEVMQTLSGSRILEELKQEKLLKEAAYAKEIKEWDVSSVLCVCVGFYVCLSALKQVCDVYLNISVCIQGRQFQDYRRRVLQEDIQWLRDLVKTQCQQAEAFSREIFLLSHQGGHVLPPGQHPLPSIDPFPIPTDRTTTGAV
;
A
#
# COMPACT_ATOMS: atom_id res chain seq x y z
N LEU A 1 5.01 96.98 -12.88
CA LEU A 1 4.72 95.92 -11.88
C LEU A 1 6.01 95.36 -11.29
N GLU A 2 6.97 94.99 -12.13
CA GLU A 2 8.28 94.46 -11.73
C GLU A 2 9.12 95.43 -10.88
N GLU A 3 9.19 96.71 -11.26
CA GLU A 3 9.89 97.75 -10.47
C GLU A 3 9.31 97.95 -9.08
N HIS A 4 7.98 97.93 -8.95
CA HIS A 4 7.30 98.02 -7.65
C HIS A 4 7.60 96.78 -6.81
N CYS A 5 7.65 95.59 -7.42
CA CYS A 5 8.00 94.36 -6.73
C CYS A 5 9.44 94.43 -6.20
N ASN A 6 10.37 94.91 -7.04
CA ASN A 6 11.77 95.11 -6.69
C ASN A 6 11.96 96.12 -5.55
N GLN A 7 11.20 97.22 -5.56
CA GLN A 7 11.23 98.22 -4.49
C GLN A 7 10.75 97.65 -3.16
N VAL A 8 9.67 96.86 -3.17
CA VAL A 8 9.15 96.20 -1.96
C VAL A 8 10.13 95.14 -1.45
N MET A 9 10.76 94.37 -2.34
CA MET A 9 11.81 93.41 -1.95
C MET A 9 13.00 94.10 -1.29
N MET A 10 13.46 95.22 -1.85
CA MET A 10 14.51 96.04 -1.24
C MET A 10 14.10 96.63 0.10
N MET A 11 12.87 97.13 0.27
CA MET A 11 12.40 97.66 1.55
C MET A 11 12.22 96.59 2.62
N LYS A 12 11.78 95.39 2.25
CA LYS A 12 11.48 94.31 3.21
C LYS A 12 12.71 93.47 3.55
N TYR A 13 13.58 93.21 2.58
CA TYR A 13 14.68 92.25 2.70
C TYR A 13 16.05 92.87 2.47
N GLY A 14 16.15 94.14 2.06
CA GLY A 14 17.41 94.83 1.81
C GLY A 14 18.15 94.38 0.54
N GLN A 15 17.60 93.39 -0.19
CA GLN A 15 18.17 92.81 -1.39
C GLN A 15 17.06 92.33 -2.33
N LEU A 16 17.35 92.26 -3.63
CA LEU A 16 16.53 91.53 -4.60
C LEU A 16 16.54 90.04 -4.28
N VAL A 17 15.37 89.49 -3.99
CA VAL A 17 15.18 88.07 -3.66
C VAL A 17 14.76 87.33 -4.93
N ASN A 18 15.45 86.24 -5.25
CA ASN A 18 15.03 85.35 -6.33
C ASN A 18 13.85 84.48 -5.83
N LEU A 19 12.64 84.87 -6.22
CA LEU A 19 11.41 84.22 -5.81
C LEU A 19 11.27 82.80 -6.37
N GLU A 20 11.82 82.52 -7.55
CA GLU A 20 11.78 81.20 -8.19
C GLU A 20 12.63 80.17 -7.44
N VAL A 21 13.84 80.58 -7.03
CA VAL A 21 14.72 79.76 -6.18
C VAL A 21 14.12 79.60 -4.78
N MET A 22 13.53 80.66 -4.22
CA MET A 22 12.88 80.60 -2.91
C MET A 22 11.66 79.66 -2.92
N GLN A 23 10.85 79.69 -3.98
CA GLN A 23 9.67 78.85 -4.15
C GLN A 23 10.04 77.38 -4.37
N THR A 24 11.14 77.11 -5.10
CA THR A 24 11.66 75.76 -5.29
C THR A 24 12.34 75.19 -4.04
N LEU A 25 12.92 76.04 -3.17
CA LEU A 25 13.47 75.65 -1.87
C LEU A 25 12.40 75.52 -0.77
N SER A 26 11.29 76.26 -0.85
CA SER A 26 10.22 76.23 0.16
C SER A 26 9.40 74.95 0.06
N GLY A 27 9.82 73.87 0.74
CA GLY A 27 9.03 72.67 1.05
C GLY A 27 8.61 71.76 -0.12
N SER A 28 8.43 72.30 -1.33
CA SER A 28 7.87 71.59 -2.47
C SER A 28 8.84 70.54 -3.02
N ARG A 29 10.13 70.88 -3.16
CA ARG A 29 11.12 69.96 -3.74
C ARG A 29 11.46 68.79 -2.83
N ILE A 30 11.73 69.05 -1.55
CA ILE A 30 12.07 68.01 -0.57
C ILE A 30 10.88 67.04 -0.40
N LEU A 31 9.64 67.57 -0.42
CA LEU A 31 8.44 66.75 -0.36
C LEU A 31 8.26 65.88 -1.62
N GLU A 32 8.54 66.42 -2.80
CA GLU A 32 8.51 65.68 -4.07
C GLU A 32 9.55 64.54 -4.07
N GLU A 33 10.77 64.83 -3.62
CA GLU A 33 11.87 63.87 -3.52
C GLU A 33 11.52 62.73 -2.54
N LEU A 34 10.96 63.05 -1.37
CA LEU A 34 10.50 62.05 -0.40
C LEU A 34 9.33 61.20 -0.92
N LYS A 35 8.40 61.79 -1.68
CA LYS A 35 7.32 61.03 -2.34
C LYS A 35 7.89 60.05 -3.37
N GLN A 36 8.85 60.49 -4.17
CA GLN A 36 9.52 59.66 -5.16
C GLN A 36 10.27 58.51 -4.48
N GLU A 37 11.00 58.79 -3.40
CA GLU A 37 11.73 57.78 -2.62
C GLU A 37 10.76 56.76 -1.98
N LYS A 38 9.63 57.23 -1.44
CA LYS A 38 8.57 56.37 -0.90
C LYS A 38 8.06 55.41 -1.98
N LEU A 39 7.72 55.91 -3.17
CA LEU A 39 7.21 55.08 -4.27
C LEU A 39 8.23 54.03 -4.72
N LEU A 40 9.52 54.38 -4.76
CA LEU A 40 10.59 53.43 -5.09
C LEU A 40 10.72 52.33 -4.04
N LYS A 41 10.66 52.67 -2.75
CA LYS A 41 10.68 51.68 -1.65
C LYS A 41 9.45 50.79 -1.68
N GLU A 42 8.26 51.36 -1.85
CA GLU A 42 7.02 50.59 -1.99
C GLU A 42 7.08 49.63 -3.18
N ALA A 43 7.63 50.05 -4.32
CA ALA A 43 7.81 49.19 -5.48
C ALA A 43 8.83 48.06 -5.23
N ALA A 44 9.89 48.32 -4.45
CA ALA A 44 10.85 47.30 -4.04
C ALA A 44 10.20 46.27 -3.10
N TYR A 45 9.51 46.71 -2.05
CA TYR A 45 8.80 45.83 -1.13
C TYR A 45 7.71 45.02 -1.83
N ALA A 46 6.98 45.61 -2.78
CA ALA A 46 5.96 44.89 -3.54
C ALA A 46 6.55 43.77 -4.42
N LYS A 47 7.79 43.90 -4.89
CA LYS A 47 8.48 42.81 -5.60
C LYS A 47 8.88 41.70 -4.65
N GLU A 48 9.44 42.07 -3.51
CA GLU A 48 9.88 41.13 -2.48
C GLU A 48 8.70 40.29 -1.97
N ILE A 49 7.56 40.93 -1.64
CA ILE A 49 6.35 40.24 -1.19
C ILE A 49 5.85 39.23 -2.23
N LYS A 50 5.89 39.57 -3.53
CA LYS A 50 5.48 38.64 -4.59
C LYS A 50 6.41 37.42 -4.67
N GLU A 51 7.70 37.60 -4.45
CA GLU A 51 8.67 36.51 -4.44
C GLU A 51 8.48 35.60 -3.22
N TRP A 52 8.24 36.19 -2.05
CA TRP A 52 7.90 35.46 -0.83
C TRP A 52 6.58 34.69 -0.94
N ASP A 53 5.55 35.26 -1.57
CA ASP A 53 4.27 34.59 -1.80
C ASP A 53 4.42 33.34 -2.66
N VAL A 54 5.19 33.41 -3.75
CA VAL A 54 5.44 32.26 -4.62
C VAL A 54 6.22 31.18 -3.88
N SER A 55 7.27 31.56 -3.14
CA SER A 55 8.08 30.64 -2.33
C SER A 55 7.27 29.98 -1.21
N SER A 56 6.43 30.75 -0.52
CA SER A 56 5.54 30.28 0.53
C SER A 56 4.51 29.28 0.01
N VAL A 57 3.81 29.61 -1.08
CA VAL A 57 2.82 28.71 -1.70
C VAL A 57 3.50 27.42 -2.18
N LEU A 58 4.66 27.51 -2.84
CA LEU A 58 5.41 26.34 -3.28
C LEU A 58 5.85 25.47 -2.10
N CYS A 59 6.36 26.07 -1.03
CA CYS A 59 6.77 25.38 0.19
C CYS A 59 5.60 24.62 0.84
N VAL A 60 4.44 25.26 0.96
CA VAL A 60 3.23 24.64 1.52
C VAL A 60 2.74 23.49 0.65
N CYS A 61 2.66 23.69 -0.67
CA CYS A 61 2.20 22.67 -1.60
C CYS A 61 3.13 21.45 -1.65
N VAL A 62 4.43 21.68 -1.76
CA VAL A 62 5.45 20.61 -1.80
C VAL A 62 5.51 19.90 -0.45
N GLY A 63 5.53 20.65 0.66
CA GLY A 63 5.52 20.08 2.01
C GLY A 63 4.30 19.21 2.25
N PHE A 64 3.12 19.67 1.86
CA PHE A 64 1.88 18.91 1.98
C PHE A 64 1.92 17.60 1.17
N TYR A 65 2.40 17.66 -0.09
CA TYR A 65 2.55 16.47 -0.93
C TYR A 65 3.54 15.46 -0.33
N VAL A 66 4.68 15.92 0.17
CA VAL A 66 5.68 15.06 0.83
C VAL A 66 5.09 14.42 2.09
N CYS A 67 4.40 15.18 2.93
CA CYS A 67 3.74 14.65 4.12
C CYS A 67 2.67 13.61 3.77
N LEU A 68 1.80 13.89 2.80
CA LEU A 68 0.78 12.95 2.35
C LEU A 68 1.38 11.67 1.80
N SER A 69 2.43 11.76 0.98
CA SER A 69 3.09 10.59 0.41
C SER A 69 3.77 9.75 1.49
N ALA A 70 4.40 10.38 2.49
CA ALA A 70 4.96 9.67 3.64
C ALA A 70 3.88 8.97 4.47
N LEU A 71 2.75 9.64 4.76
CA LEU A 71 1.61 9.03 5.47
C LEU A 71 1.05 7.84 4.69
N LYS A 72 0.89 7.97 3.37
CA LYS A 72 0.44 6.87 2.51
C LYS A 72 1.36 5.65 2.63
N GLN A 73 2.68 5.84 2.56
CA GLN A 73 3.63 4.74 2.68
C GLN A 73 3.52 4.03 4.04
N VAL A 74 3.37 4.79 5.13
CA VAL A 74 3.18 4.23 6.48
C VAL A 74 1.90 3.39 6.55
N CYS A 75 0.79 3.90 6.00
CA CYS A 75 -0.46 3.16 5.94
C CYS A 75 -0.36 1.89 5.10
N ASP A 76 0.29 1.95 3.93
CA ASP A 76 0.47 0.79 3.04
C ASP A 76 1.27 -0.32 3.74
N VAL A 77 2.32 0.03 4.49
CA VAL A 77 3.10 -0.93 5.30
C VAL A 77 2.24 -1.56 6.40
N TYR A 78 1.47 -0.74 7.13
CA TYR A 78 0.63 -1.23 8.21
C TYR A 78 -0.46 -2.20 7.70
N LEU A 79 -1.07 -1.86 6.56
CA LEU A 79 -2.05 -2.70 5.88
C LEU A 79 -1.42 -4.02 5.44
N ASN A 80 -0.24 -3.98 4.83
CA ASN A 80 0.49 -5.16 4.38
C ASN A 80 0.78 -6.13 5.54
N ILE A 81 1.28 -5.60 6.66
CA ILE A 81 1.53 -6.39 7.88
C ILE A 81 0.23 -7.04 8.36
N SER A 82 -0.85 -6.28 8.45
CA SER A 82 -2.15 -6.76 8.93
C SER A 82 -2.69 -7.90 8.06
N VAL A 83 -2.64 -7.73 6.73
CA VAL A 83 -3.04 -8.75 5.76
C VAL A 83 -2.16 -10.00 5.85
N CYS A 84 -0.84 -9.83 5.99
CA CYS A 84 0.10 -10.95 6.14
C CYS A 84 -0.18 -11.76 7.41
N ILE A 85 -0.39 -11.10 8.55
CA ILE A 85 -0.68 -11.77 9.82
C ILE A 85 -1.99 -12.55 9.71
N GLN A 86 -3.04 -11.92 9.19
CA GLN A 86 -4.34 -12.57 9.05
C GLN A 86 -4.30 -13.75 8.08
N GLY A 87 -3.58 -13.60 6.96
CA GLY A 87 -3.36 -14.69 6.00
C GLY A 87 -2.62 -15.88 6.61
N ARG A 88 -1.56 -15.63 7.39
CA ARG A 88 -0.80 -16.68 8.08
C ARG A 88 -1.66 -17.42 9.11
N GLN A 89 -2.39 -16.68 9.94
CA GLN A 89 -3.26 -17.28 10.97
C GLN A 89 -4.32 -18.20 10.35
N PHE A 90 -4.92 -17.78 9.23
CA PHE A 90 -5.90 -18.61 8.52
C PHE A 90 -5.28 -19.87 7.91
N GLN A 91 -4.11 -19.75 7.27
CA GLN A 91 -3.39 -20.90 6.71
C GLN A 91 -2.94 -21.89 7.79
N ASP A 92 -2.44 -21.39 8.92
CA ASP A 92 -1.98 -22.23 10.04
C ASP A 92 -3.16 -22.98 10.69
N TYR A 93 -4.30 -22.31 10.85
CA TYR A 93 -5.53 -22.97 11.30
C TYR A 93 -5.94 -24.10 10.37
N ARG A 94 -6.03 -23.84 9.05
CA ARG A 94 -6.36 -24.90 8.07
C ARG A 94 -5.38 -26.06 8.11
N ARG A 95 -4.07 -25.79 8.25
CA ARG A 95 -3.05 -26.83 8.31
C ARG A 95 -3.23 -27.72 9.53
N ARG A 96 -3.52 -27.14 10.70
CA ARG A 96 -3.76 -27.90 11.94
C ARG A 96 -4.98 -28.80 11.82
N VAL A 97 -6.12 -28.25 11.39
CA VAL A 97 -7.36 -29.01 11.20
C VAL A 97 -7.15 -30.17 10.22
N LEU A 98 -6.53 -29.91 9.07
CA LEU A 98 -6.25 -30.96 8.09
C LEU A 98 -5.31 -32.05 8.65
N GLN A 99 -4.33 -31.67 9.46
CA GLN A 99 -3.41 -32.62 10.08
C GLN A 99 -4.12 -33.50 11.13
N GLU A 100 -5.03 -32.94 11.91
CA GLU A 100 -5.88 -33.66 12.86
C GLU A 100 -6.78 -34.68 12.13
N ASP A 101 -7.44 -34.27 11.04
CA ASP A 101 -8.28 -35.15 10.22
C ASP A 101 -7.48 -36.31 9.61
N ILE A 102 -6.29 -36.02 9.07
CA ILE A 102 -5.40 -37.05 8.52
C ILE A 102 -4.99 -38.05 9.62
N GLN A 103 -4.69 -37.56 10.82
CA GLN A 103 -4.29 -38.42 11.93
C GLN A 103 -5.45 -39.30 12.37
N TRP A 104 -6.63 -38.71 12.56
CA TRP A 104 -7.84 -39.44 12.91
C TRP A 104 -8.20 -40.51 11.85
N LEU A 105 -8.14 -40.16 10.56
CA LEU A 105 -8.37 -41.11 9.48
C LEU A 105 -7.36 -42.27 9.51
N ARG A 106 -6.09 -41.99 9.76
CA ARG A 106 -5.06 -43.04 9.88
C ARG A 106 -5.36 -43.99 11.03
N ASP A 107 -5.72 -43.45 12.19
CA ASP A 107 -6.04 -44.27 13.37
C ASP A 107 -7.29 -45.11 13.13
N LEU A 108 -8.31 -44.53 12.51
CA LEU A 108 -9.54 -45.24 12.13
C LEU A 108 -9.25 -46.41 11.18
N VAL A 109 -8.48 -46.17 10.11
CA VAL A 109 -8.11 -47.22 9.14
C VAL A 109 -7.34 -48.34 9.85
N LYS A 110 -6.40 -47.99 10.73
CA LYS A 110 -5.62 -48.96 11.50
C LYS A 110 -6.52 -49.84 12.38
N THR A 111 -7.46 -49.23 13.11
CA THR A 111 -8.41 -49.98 13.95
C THR A 111 -9.31 -50.89 13.12
N GLN A 112 -9.82 -50.41 11.98
CA GLN A 112 -10.67 -51.22 11.10
C GLN A 112 -9.90 -52.40 10.49
N CYS A 113 -8.64 -52.21 10.07
CA CYS A 113 -7.80 -53.29 9.60
C CYS A 113 -7.59 -54.36 10.70
N GLN A 114 -7.27 -53.94 11.92
CA GLN A 114 -7.10 -54.87 13.05
C GLN A 114 -8.38 -55.66 13.34
N GLN A 115 -9.53 -54.98 13.29
CA GLN A 115 -10.83 -55.61 13.49
C GLN A 115 -11.14 -56.62 12.37
N ALA A 116 -10.90 -56.26 11.11
CA ALA A 116 -11.10 -57.13 9.95
C ALA A 116 -10.19 -58.37 10.01
N GLU A 117 -8.93 -58.21 10.42
CA GLU A 117 -8.03 -59.35 10.65
C GLU A 117 -8.48 -60.22 11.81
N ALA A 118 -8.99 -59.63 12.90
CA ALA A 118 -9.53 -60.37 14.03
C ALA A 118 -10.74 -61.22 13.61
N PHE A 119 -11.68 -60.64 12.87
CA PHE A 119 -12.80 -61.37 12.28
C PHE A 119 -12.34 -62.46 11.31
N SER A 120 -11.34 -62.19 10.47
CA SER A 120 -10.80 -63.20 9.54
C SER A 120 -10.20 -64.38 10.30
N ARG A 121 -9.47 -64.13 11.39
CA ARG A 121 -8.94 -65.18 12.28
C ARG A 121 -10.05 -65.99 12.96
N GLU A 122 -11.09 -65.31 13.43
CA GLU A 122 -12.24 -65.97 14.06
C GLU A 122 -12.99 -66.87 13.07
N ILE A 123 -13.30 -66.36 11.86
CA ILE A 123 -13.91 -67.14 10.78
C ILE A 123 -13.05 -68.36 10.45
N PHE A 124 -11.73 -68.19 10.34
CA PHE A 124 -10.82 -69.30 10.07
C PHE A 124 -10.88 -70.38 11.17
N LEU A 125 -10.85 -69.99 12.44
CA LEU A 125 -10.96 -70.92 13.57
C LEU A 125 -12.31 -71.63 13.60
N LEU A 126 -13.41 -70.89 13.42
CA LEU A 126 -14.77 -71.44 13.38
C LEU A 126 -14.98 -72.36 12.18
N SER A 127 -14.37 -72.06 11.03
CA SER A 127 -14.41 -72.93 9.85
C SER A 127 -13.61 -74.24 10.04
N HIS A 128 -12.62 -74.25 10.93
CA HIS A 128 -11.84 -75.45 11.25
C HIS A 128 -12.50 -76.31 12.34
N GLN A 129 -13.17 -75.68 13.32
CA GLN A 129 -13.90 -76.36 14.39
C GLN A 129 -15.31 -76.81 13.96
N GLY A 130 -16.00 -76.00 13.17
CA GLY A 130 -17.17 -76.40 12.40
C GLY A 130 -16.68 -77.12 11.16
N GLY A 131 -16.14 -78.34 11.33
CA GLY A 131 -15.68 -79.17 10.22
C GLY A 131 -16.72 -79.23 9.11
N HIS A 132 -16.25 -79.33 7.86
CA HIS A 132 -17.05 -79.49 6.64
C HIS A 132 -18.41 -80.14 6.92
N VAL A 133 -19.45 -79.32 7.11
CA VAL A 133 -20.81 -79.81 6.87
C VAL A 133 -20.98 -79.71 5.37
N LEU A 134 -20.32 -80.63 4.67
CA LEU A 134 -20.75 -80.98 3.32
C LEU A 134 -22.22 -81.39 3.46
N PRO A 135 -23.15 -80.78 2.69
CA PRO A 135 -24.49 -81.32 2.56
C PRO A 135 -24.36 -82.83 2.26
N PRO A 136 -25.13 -83.72 2.89
CA PRO A 136 -25.01 -85.14 2.62
C PRO A 136 -25.29 -85.39 1.13
N GLY A 137 -24.23 -85.63 0.33
CA GLY A 137 -24.36 -86.13 -1.04
C GLY A 137 -23.59 -85.45 -2.17
N GLN A 138 -22.34 -84.98 -2.02
CA GLN A 138 -21.53 -84.62 -3.20
C GLN A 138 -20.19 -85.37 -3.25
N HIS A 139 -20.08 -86.25 -4.25
CA HIS A 139 -18.89 -87.00 -4.64
C HIS A 139 -17.79 -86.05 -5.16
N PRO A 140 -16.49 -86.39 -5.00
CA PRO A 140 -15.40 -85.56 -5.51
C PRO A 140 -15.45 -85.47 -7.04
N LEU A 141 -15.58 -84.26 -7.58
CA LEU A 141 -15.40 -84.00 -9.01
C LEU A 141 -13.90 -83.91 -9.34
N PRO A 142 -13.50 -84.38 -10.53
CA PRO A 142 -12.10 -84.49 -10.92
C PRO A 142 -11.42 -83.14 -11.13
N SER A 143 -10.11 -83.13 -10.86
CA SER A 143 -9.19 -82.00 -11.01
C SER A 143 -9.24 -81.43 -12.43
N ILE A 144 -9.51 -80.13 -12.55
CA ILE A 144 -9.42 -79.38 -13.81
C ILE A 144 -7.99 -78.83 -13.92
N ASP A 145 -7.28 -79.21 -14.98
CA ASP A 145 -5.93 -78.75 -15.30
C ASP A 145 -5.87 -77.23 -15.54
N PRO A 146 -4.69 -76.59 -15.36
CA PRO A 146 -4.53 -75.15 -15.50
C PRO A 146 -4.75 -74.68 -16.94
N PHE A 147 -5.64 -73.70 -17.10
CA PHE A 147 -5.82 -72.96 -18.36
C PHE A 147 -4.55 -72.17 -18.70
N PRO A 148 -4.04 -72.23 -19.96
CA PRO A 148 -2.88 -71.44 -20.36
C PRO A 148 -3.25 -69.96 -20.49
N ILE A 149 -2.45 -69.09 -19.87
CA ILE A 149 -2.51 -67.64 -20.05
C ILE A 149 -1.96 -67.30 -21.44
N PRO A 150 -2.71 -66.60 -22.31
CA PRO A 150 -2.14 -66.04 -23.53
C PRO A 150 -1.37 -64.77 -23.17
N THR A 151 -0.05 -64.85 -23.23
CA THR A 151 0.78 -63.69 -23.52
C THR A 151 0.55 -63.29 -24.97
N ASP A 152 0.04 -62.09 -25.21
CA ASP A 152 0.59 -61.32 -26.32
C ASP A 152 0.51 -59.81 -26.14
N ARG A 153 1.66 -59.21 -26.45
CA ARG A 153 1.96 -57.78 -26.50
C ARG A 153 1.55 -57.27 -27.88
N THR A 154 0.90 -56.13 -28.00
CA THR A 154 1.21 -55.22 -29.13
C THR A 154 0.86 -53.75 -28.84
N THR A 155 1.92 -52.96 -28.77
CA THR A 155 2.08 -51.56 -29.22
C THR A 155 1.11 -51.10 -30.31
N THR A 156 0.59 -49.87 -30.19
CA THR A 156 0.28 -48.84 -31.23
C THR A 156 -0.52 -47.74 -30.48
N GLY A 157 -0.22 -46.44 -30.44
CA GLY A 157 0.41 -45.52 -31.37
C GLY A 157 -0.63 -44.50 -31.85
N ALA A 158 -0.48 -43.21 -31.47
CA ALA A 158 -1.17 -42.00 -31.98
C ALA A 158 -2.66 -41.83 -31.58
N VAL A 159 -3.21 -40.64 -31.26
CA VAL A 159 -2.88 -39.21 -31.47
C VAL A 159 -3.33 -38.43 -30.23
#